data_AF-A0A941FPJ3-F1
#
_entry.id   AF-A0A941FPJ3-F1
#
_cell.length_a   1.000
_cell.length_b   1.000
_cell.length_c   1.000
_cell.angle_alpha   90.00
_cell.angle_beta   90.00
_cell.angle_gamma   90.00
#
_symmetry.space_group_name_H-M   'P 1'
#
loop_
_entity.id
_entity.type
_entity.pdbx_description
1 polymer ?
#
loop_
_entity_poly.entity_id
_entity_poly.type
_entity_poly.pdbx_seq_one_letter_code
_entity_poly.pdbx_strand_id
1 'polypeptide(L)'
;MFDSESSQYKVQLIFDIKGFMDVEKLTNAIVTTAGKHDILKTKLYSSRKGVFYQLLMSSMDTEIEYEEMIDHQEKLEKLLADQYKIIDIENIIS
;
A
#
# COMPACT_ATOMS: atom_id res chain seq x y z
N MET A 1 16.26 16.35 1.08
CA MET A 1 15.11 16.29 1.98
C MET A 1 14.05 15.50 1.26
N PHE A 2 13.63 14.35 1.80
CA PHE A 2 12.42 13.70 1.33
C PHE A 2 11.26 14.60 1.72
N ASP A 3 10.44 14.96 0.74
CA ASP A 3 9.18 15.64 1.01
C ASP A 3 8.16 14.55 1.40
N SER A 4 7.99 14.37 2.71
CA SER A 4 7.07 13.38 3.29
C SER A 4 5.62 13.59 2.86
N GLU A 5 5.29 14.77 2.32
CA GLU A 5 3.95 15.09 1.80
C GLU A 5 3.83 14.86 0.27
N SER A 6 4.93 14.51 -0.41
CA SER A 6 4.93 14.36 -1.87
C SER A 6 4.25 13.06 -2.33
N SER A 7 3.26 13.19 -3.21
CA SER A 7 2.58 12.07 -3.87
C SER A 7 3.33 11.49 -5.06
N GLN A 8 4.43 12.13 -5.48
CA GLN A 8 5.13 11.88 -6.75
C GLN A 8 5.76 10.49 -6.89
N TYR A 9 5.96 9.79 -5.77
CA TYR A 9 6.60 8.46 -5.72
C TYR A 9 5.60 7.32 -5.47
N LYS A 10 4.30 7.58 -5.59
CA LYS A 10 3.24 6.57 -5.41
C LYS A 10 2.95 5.88 -6.75
N VAL A 11 2.88 4.54 -6.71
CA VAL A 11 2.42 3.73 -7.85
C VAL A 11 1.09 3.10 -7.46
N GLN A 12 0.02 3.45 -8.17
CA GLN A 12 -1.29 2.80 -8.03
C GLN A 12 -1.59 1.96 -9.27
N LEU A 13 -2.27 0.84 -9.05
CA LEU A 13 -2.74 -0.05 -10.11
C LEU A 13 -4.25 -0.23 -9.96
N ILE A 14 -4.96 -0.15 -11.08
CA ILE A 14 -6.42 -0.35 -11.17
C ILE A 14 -6.67 -1.38 -12.25
N PHE A 15 -7.52 -2.34 -11.94
CA PHE A 15 -7.84 -3.45 -12.84
C PHE A 15 -9.34 -3.48 -13.11
N ASP A 16 -9.71 -3.51 -14.39
CA ASP A 16 -11.07 -3.88 -14.82
C ASP A 16 -11.11 -5.42 -14.94
N ILE A 17 -11.65 -6.08 -13.93
CA ILE A 17 -11.75 -7.54 -13.86
C ILE A 17 -13.15 -7.97 -14.31
N LYS A 18 -13.21 -8.81 -15.34
CA LYS A 18 -14.47 -9.31 -15.90
C LYS A 18 -14.76 -10.72 -15.41
N GLY A 19 -16.02 -10.97 -15.06
CA GLY A 19 -16.50 -12.27 -14.59
C GLY A 19 -16.62 -12.35 -13.07
N PHE A 20 -16.70 -13.58 -12.54
CA PHE A 20 -16.83 -13.80 -11.11
C PHE A 20 -15.50 -13.57 -10.39
N MET A 21 -15.49 -12.69 -9.39
CA MET A 21 -14.34 -12.42 -8.55
C MET A 21 -14.50 -13.12 -7.21
N ASP A 22 -13.60 -14.06 -6.92
CA ASP A 22 -13.48 -14.70 -5.61
C ASP A 22 -12.56 -13.86 -4.73
N VAL A 23 -13.17 -13.04 -3.87
CA VAL A 23 -12.47 -12.06 -3.01
C VAL A 23 -11.50 -12.76 -2.06
N GLU A 24 -11.88 -13.91 -1.49
CA GLU A 24 -11.02 -14.65 -0.56
C GLU A 24 -9.76 -15.16 -1.26
N LYS A 25 -9.89 -15.70 -2.47
CA LYS A 25 -8.73 -16.14 -3.26
C LYS A 25 -7.83 -14.97 -3.66
N LEU A 26 -8.41 -13.84 -4.04
CA LEU A 26 -7.64 -12.64 -4.38
C LEU A 26 -6.86 -12.12 -3.17
N THR A 27 -7.52 -12.00 -2.01
CA THR A 27 -6.91 -11.62 -0.73
C THR A 27 -5.74 -12.54 -0.40
N ASN A 28 -5.94 -13.86 -0.45
CA ASN A 28 -4.88 -14.83 -0.17
C ASN A 28 -3.70 -14.73 -1.15
N ALA A 29 -3.98 -14.48 -2.43
CA ALA A 29 -2.94 -14.29 -3.44
C ALA A 29 -2.09 -13.04 -3.18
N ILE A 30 -2.73 -11.92 -2.80
CA ILE A 30 -2.06 -10.67 -2.45
C ILE A 30 -1.20 -10.87 -1.20
N VAL A 31 -1.75 -11.41 -0.13
CA VAL A 31 -1.03 -11.68 1.14
C VAL A 31 0.16 -12.61 0.91
N THR A 32 -0.04 -13.68 0.14
CA THR A 32 1.02 -14.65 -0.18
C THR A 32 2.14 -13.99 -0.99
N THR A 33 1.78 -13.14 -1.96
CA THR A 33 2.77 -12.43 -2.79
C THR A 33 3.54 -11.43 -1.95
N ALA A 34 2.85 -10.60 -1.16
CA ALA A 34 3.48 -9.64 -0.27
C ALA A 34 4.45 -10.30 0.72
N GLY A 35 4.03 -11.40 1.36
CA GLY A 35 4.85 -12.13 2.33
C GLY A 35 6.12 -12.77 1.74
N LYS A 36 6.09 -13.15 0.45
CA LYS A 36 7.23 -13.73 -0.28
C LYS A 36 8.32 -12.71 -0.63
N HIS A 37 7.99 -11.43 -0.73
CA HIS A 37 8.93 -10.39 -1.16
C HIS A 37 9.42 -9.54 0.02
N ASP A 38 10.70 -9.66 0.34
CA ASP A 38 11.30 -8.95 1.49
C ASP A 38 11.21 -7.43 1.38
N ILE A 39 11.23 -6.89 0.16
CA ILE A 39 11.09 -5.44 -0.06
C ILE A 39 9.75 -4.90 0.45
N LEU A 40 8.66 -5.68 0.37
CA LEU A 40 7.34 -5.27 0.86
C LEU A 40 7.21 -5.37 2.38
N LYS A 41 8.09 -6.14 3.03
CA LYS A 41 8.22 -6.25 4.49
C LYS A 41 9.28 -5.30 5.07
N THR A 42 9.89 -4.44 4.25
CA THR A 42 11.00 -3.58 4.68
C THR A 42 10.48 -2.21 5.13
N LYS A 43 10.83 -1.81 6.35
CA LYS A 43 10.61 -0.45 6.87
C LYS A 43 11.88 0.39 6.74
N LEU A 44 11.72 1.65 6.37
CA LEU A 44 12.82 2.61 6.29
C LEU A 44 12.84 3.48 7.54
N TYR A 45 14.03 3.64 8.11
CA TYR A 45 14.29 4.47 9.29
C TYR A 45 15.40 5.47 8.97
N SER A 46 15.27 6.69 9.47
CA SER A 46 16.33 7.70 9.40
C SER A 46 16.83 8.02 10.80
N SER A 47 18.16 8.08 10.98
CA SER A 47 18.75 8.61 12.21
C SER A 47 18.81 10.14 12.16
N ARG A 48 18.90 10.76 13.34
CA ARG A 48 19.12 12.22 13.47
C ARG A 48 20.40 12.73 12.77
N LYS A 49 21.31 11.83 12.38
CA LYS A 49 22.54 12.14 11.63
C LYS A 49 22.40 11.95 10.12
N GLY A 50 21.20 11.62 9.61
CA GLY A 50 20.93 11.42 8.18
C GLY A 50 21.33 10.06 7.63
N VAL A 51 21.71 9.10 8.49
CA VAL A 51 21.95 7.70 8.07
C VAL A 51 20.62 6.97 8.00
N PHE A 52 20.36 6.30 6.86
CA PHE A 52 19.17 5.49 6.63
C PHE A 52 19.43 4.02 6.95
N TYR A 53 18.44 3.37 7.54
CA TYR A 53 18.45 1.95 7.89
C TYR A 53 17.22 1.27 7.30
N GLN A 54 17.40 0.02 6.90
CA GLN A 54 16.32 -0.85 6.44
C GLN A 54 16.11 -1.95 7.48
N LEU A 55 14.87 -2.09 7.96
CA LEU A 55 14.49 -3.15 8.88
C LEU A 55 13.54 -4.10 8.16
N LEU A 56 13.98 -5.35 8.00
CA LEU A 56 13.13 -6.42 7.49
C LEU A 56 12.22 -6.92 8.60
N MET A 57 10.91 -6.81 8.39
CA MET A 57 9.91 -7.34 9.31
C MET A 57 9.75 -8.86 9.10
N SER A 58 9.50 -9.60 10.19
CA SER A 58 9.26 -11.05 10.15
C SER A 58 7.93 -11.42 9.49
N SER A 59 6.97 -10.51 9.51
CA SER A 59 5.64 -10.63 8.91
C SER A 59 5.18 -9.24 8.44
N MET A 60 4.20 -9.23 7.54
CA MET A 60 3.51 -8.02 7.10
C MET A 60 2.02 -8.19 7.40
N ASP A 61 1.46 -7.23 8.13
CA ASP A 61 0.03 -7.13 8.32
C ASP A 61 -0.54 -6.45 7.08
N THR A 62 -1.08 -7.25 6.17
CA THR A 62 -1.74 -6.75 4.95
C THR A 62 -3.22 -6.62 5.23
N GLU A 63 -3.71 -5.38 5.31
CA GLU A 63 -5.13 -5.09 5.42
C GLU A 63 -5.73 -4.97 4.01
N ILE A 64 -6.81 -5.71 3.76
CA ILE A 64 -7.52 -5.68 2.49
C ILE A 64 -8.96 -5.28 2.78
N GLU A 65 -9.32 -4.09 2.31
CA GLU A 65 -10.69 -3.60 2.38
C GLU A 65 -11.47 -4.09 1.15
N TYR A 66 -12.66 -4.62 1.40
CA TYR A 66 -13.60 -5.03 0.36
C TYR A 66 -14.95 -4.39 0.60
N GLU A 67 -15.52 -3.81 -0.45
CA GLU A 67 -16.85 -3.24 -0.42
C GLU A 67 -17.58 -3.59 -1.72
N GLU A 68 -18.76 -4.20 -1.59
CA GLU A 68 -19.67 -4.39 -2.72
C GLU A 68 -20.42 -3.09 -2.97
N MET A 69 -20.35 -2.57 -4.21
CA MET A 69 -20.97 -1.31 -4.57
C MET A 69 -22.09 -1.55 -5.59
N ILE A 70 -23.20 -0.83 -5.44
CA ILE A 70 -24.29 -0.78 -6.43
C ILE A 70 -24.36 0.68 -6.90
N ASP A 71 -24.11 0.91 -8.20
CA ASP A 71 -23.94 2.23 -8.84
C ASP A 71 -22.70 3.02 -8.35
N HIS A 72 -21.56 2.75 -9.00
CA HIS A 72 -20.22 2.99 -8.42
C HIS A 72 -19.44 4.12 -9.10
N GLN A 73 -20.03 4.85 -10.04
CA GLN A 73 -19.27 5.78 -10.88
C GLN A 73 -18.72 6.97 -10.08
N GLU A 74 -19.55 7.61 -9.26
CA GLU A 74 -19.15 8.74 -8.39
C GLU A 74 -18.16 8.30 -7.29
N LYS A 75 -18.32 7.06 -6.78
CA LYS A 75 -17.43 6.50 -5.77
C LYS A 75 -16.07 6.09 -6.34
N LEU A 76 -16.05 5.56 -7.55
CA LEU A 76 -14.81 5.27 -8.27
C LEU A 76 -14.02 6.55 -8.54
N GLU A 77 -14.68 7.62 -9.00
CA GLU A 77 -14.05 8.93 -9.17
C GLU A 77 -13.46 9.48 -7.86
N LYS A 78 -14.16 9.29 -6.74
CA LYS A 78 -13.64 9.65 -5.42
C LYS A 78 -12.43 8.79 -5.00
N LEU A 79 -12.45 7.48 -5.25
CA LEU A 79 -11.31 6.59 -4.97
C LEU A 79 -10.08 6.94 -5.84
N LEU A 80 -10.33 7.33 -7.10
CA LEU A 80 -9.30 7.87 -7.99
C LEU A 80 -8.75 9.21 -7.46
N ALA A 81 -9.59 10.06 -6.88
CA ALA A 81 -9.15 11.32 -6.28
C ALA A 81 -8.38 11.13 -4.96
N ASP A 82 -8.75 10.14 -4.15
CA ASP A 82 -8.07 9.78 -2.90
C ASP A 82 -6.67 9.19 -3.13
N GLN A 83 -6.26 8.92 -4.38
CA GLN A 83 -4.89 8.51 -4.80
C GLN A 83 -3.77 9.37 -4.21
N TYR A 84 -4.08 10.62 -3.85
CA TYR A 84 -3.08 11.56 -3.35
C TYR A 84 -2.85 11.48 -1.83
N LYS A 85 -3.59 10.64 -1.06
CA LYS A 85 -3.38 10.47 0.40
C LYS A 85 -2.00 9.93 0.73
N ILE A 86 -1.34 10.56 1.70
CA ILE A 86 0.08 10.37 2.09
C ILE A 86 0.31 8.94 2.60
N ILE A 87 1.42 8.32 2.19
CA ILE A 87 1.93 7.08 2.78
C ILE A 87 3.11 7.48 3.65
N ASP A 88 3.05 7.25 4.95
CA ASP A 88 4.19 7.43 5.84
C ASP A 88 5.21 6.30 5.60
N ILE A 89 6.27 6.61 4.87
CA ILE A 89 7.38 5.67 4.62
C ILE A 89 8.42 5.75 5.75
N GLU A 90 8.52 6.90 6.44
CA GLU A 90 9.48 7.11 7.52
C GLU A 90 8.84 6.86 8.89
N ASN A 91 9.37 5.88 9.61
CA ASN A 91 9.09 5.74 11.03
C ASN A 91 10.24 6.38 11.82
N ILE A 92 9.95 7.25 12.78
CA ILE A 92 10.97 7.88 13.64
C ILE A 92 11.22 6.97 14.85
N ILE A 93 12.48 6.59 15.10
CA ILE A 93 12.88 5.97 16.36
C ILE A 93 13.50 7.04 17.27
N SER A 94 13.03 7.09 18.53
CA SER A 94 13.46 8.00 19.61
C SER A 94 14.97 7.97 19.86
#